data_AF-A0A926EVE8-F1
#
_entry.id   AF-A0A926EVE8-F1
#
_cell.length_a   1.000
_cell.length_b   1.000
_cell.length_c   1.000
_cell.angle_alpha   90.00
_cell.angle_beta   90.00
_cell.angle_gamma   90.00
#
_symmetry.space_group_name_H-M   'P 1'
#
loop_
_entity.id
_entity.type
_entity.pdbx_description
1 polymer ?
#
loop_
_entity_poly.entity_id
_entity_poly.type
_entity_poly.pdbx_seq_one_letter_code
_entity_poly.pdbx_strand_id
1 'polypeptide(L)'
;MTTKNIFYLIMILLASIFIVSCNNIRQTKIQDFPTSIEDTKEYYGKNFLEYTRINDSEVLVKFKNENDIYFNVVNFKEKKKYILPILENTVIFKSAISDHELIFEVSGGNNINSYEVFPYLVRATKKDEEYELSKEDKWSEVGESMAAKSSDKGVIRDLKIERNGLKIYFSAYEGEEAQFYAAFPDIPSTYVKFIDNNMIIELRESKISDDLDLGILKDINLIYVDSIDFKEFEDQVIISIDLSDTTKEYLLYKRIPDESGEDLPFLNIQFR
;
A
#
# COMPACT_ATOMS: atom_id res chain seq x y z
N MET A 1 3.38 77.38 30.65
CA MET A 1 3.85 76.32 29.74
C MET A 1 2.69 75.38 29.50
N THR A 2 2.20 75.35 28.28
CA THR A 2 0.86 74.88 27.90
C THR A 2 0.81 73.36 27.76
N THR A 3 -0.31 72.77 28.19
CA THR A 3 -0.67 71.34 28.14
C THR A 3 -0.44 70.66 26.78
N LYS A 4 -0.29 71.43 25.68
CA LYS A 4 0.11 70.93 24.35
C LYS A 4 1.51 70.31 24.32
N ASN A 5 2.47 70.81 25.11
CA ASN A 5 3.85 70.30 25.07
C ASN A 5 4.00 68.94 25.76
N ILE A 6 3.14 68.62 26.74
CA ILE A 6 3.12 67.33 27.42
C ILE A 6 2.53 66.25 26.50
N PHE A 7 1.52 66.59 25.70
CA PHE A 7 0.87 65.66 24.77
C PHE A 7 1.81 65.20 23.65
N TYR A 8 2.63 66.11 23.11
CA TYR A 8 3.64 65.77 22.11
C TYR A 8 4.76 64.89 22.66
N LEU A 9 5.18 65.09 23.91
CA LEU A 9 6.22 64.27 24.54
C LEU A 9 5.75 62.82 24.78
N ILE A 10 4.48 62.64 25.18
CA ILE A 10 3.87 61.32 25.41
C ILE A 10 3.69 60.55 24.08
N MET A 11 3.32 61.24 22.99
CA MET A 11 3.21 60.62 21.66
C MET A 11 4.57 60.18 21.09
N ILE A 12 5.65 60.92 21.35
CA ILE A 12 7.01 60.53 20.93
C ILE A 12 7.53 59.33 21.75
N LEU A 13 7.17 59.25 23.04
CA LEU A 13 7.52 58.09 23.88
C LEU A 13 6.74 56.82 23.47
N LEU A 14 5.47 56.94 23.08
CA LEU A 14 4.66 55.81 22.60
C LEU A 14 5.12 55.32 21.22
N ALA A 15 5.54 56.22 20.33
CA ALA A 15 6.11 55.84 19.03
C ALA A 15 7.47 55.12 19.16
N SER A 16 8.27 55.45 20.18
CA SER A 16 9.56 54.78 20.42
C SER A 16 9.42 53.40 21.09
N ILE A 17 8.34 53.16 21.85
CA ILE A 17 8.02 51.81 22.37
C ILE A 17 7.60 50.85 21.23
N PHE A 18 6.95 51.36 20.18
CA PHE A 18 6.62 50.55 19.00
C PHE A 18 7.81 50.21 18.11
N ILE A 19 8.86 51.06 18.07
CA ILE A 19 10.06 50.78 17.29
C ILE A 19 10.95 49.71 17.97
N VAL A 20 10.92 49.62 19.30
CA VAL A 20 11.68 48.57 20.03
C VAL A 20 10.95 47.22 20.04
N SER A 21 9.62 47.19 19.85
CA SER A 21 8.86 45.93 19.79
C SER A 21 8.89 45.23 18.42
N CYS A 22 9.40 45.88 17.36
CA CYS A 22 9.52 45.28 16.02
C CYS A 22 10.87 44.60 15.73
N ASN A 23 11.85 44.66 16.64
CA ASN A 23 13.17 44.04 16.45
C ASN A 23 13.35 42.68 17.12
N ASN A 24 12.28 42.11 17.69
CA ASN A 24 12.24 40.71 18.09
C ASN A 24 11.47 39.84 17.08
N ILE A 25 11.64 40.15 15.79
CA ILE A 25 11.54 39.12 14.76
C ILE A 25 12.67 38.15 15.10
N ARG A 26 12.31 37.07 15.81
CA ARG A 26 13.08 35.83 15.79
C ARG A 26 13.47 35.65 14.33
N GLN A 27 14.76 35.80 14.02
CA GLN A 27 15.33 35.17 12.85
C GLN A 27 15.07 33.68 13.05
N THR A 28 13.91 33.20 12.64
CA THR A 28 13.79 31.87 12.08
C THR A 28 14.87 31.85 11.03
N LYS A 29 16.03 31.26 11.36
CA LYS A 29 17.02 30.88 10.37
C LYS A 29 16.20 30.28 9.24
N ILE A 30 16.21 30.95 8.09
CA ILE A 30 15.81 30.32 6.85
C ILE A 30 16.79 29.16 6.78
N GLN A 31 16.34 27.97 7.15
CA GLN A 31 17.20 26.82 7.18
C GLN A 31 17.53 26.59 5.71
N ASP A 32 18.78 26.84 5.35
CA ASP A 32 19.25 26.64 3.98
C ASP A 32 18.90 25.22 3.54
N PHE A 33 18.44 25.11 2.30
CA PHE A 33 18.01 23.82 1.79
C PHE A 33 19.20 22.85 1.79
N PRO A 34 19.02 21.57 2.20
CA PRO A 34 20.12 20.62 2.34
C PRO A 34 21.00 20.51 1.08
N THR A 35 22.32 20.56 1.29
CA THR A 35 23.31 20.35 0.22
C THR A 35 24.13 19.08 0.41
N SER A 36 23.94 18.39 1.54
CA SER A 36 24.60 17.15 1.90
C SER A 36 23.67 16.21 2.70
N ILE A 37 24.13 14.99 2.97
CA ILE A 37 23.41 14.04 3.84
C ILE A 37 23.37 14.57 5.27
N GLU A 38 24.45 15.17 5.74
CA GLU A 38 24.56 15.78 7.07
C GLU A 38 23.55 16.92 7.22
N ASP A 39 23.49 17.83 6.24
CA ASP A 39 22.51 18.91 6.22
C ASP A 39 21.08 18.36 6.22
N THR A 40 20.86 17.24 5.52
CA THR A 40 19.55 16.58 5.46
C THR A 40 19.14 16.05 6.83
N LYS A 41 20.05 15.38 7.55
CA LYS A 41 19.80 14.92 8.92
C LYS A 41 19.49 16.10 9.85
N GLU A 42 20.20 17.21 9.72
CA GLU A 42 19.94 18.43 10.50
C GLU A 42 18.60 19.08 10.14
N TYR A 43 18.24 19.08 8.85
CA TYR A 43 16.98 19.62 8.34
C TYR A 43 15.75 18.90 8.89
N TYR A 44 15.77 17.57 8.93
CA TYR A 44 14.69 16.78 9.53
C TYR A 44 14.84 16.65 11.06
N GLY A 45 16.05 16.85 11.60
CA GLY A 45 16.34 16.80 13.03
C GLY A 45 15.88 15.49 13.68
N LYS A 46 15.19 15.59 14.82
CA LYS A 46 14.69 14.43 15.57
C LYS A 46 13.66 13.56 14.82
N ASN A 47 13.11 14.08 13.72
CA ASN A 47 12.11 13.38 12.92
C ASN A 47 12.76 12.49 11.85
N PHE A 48 14.05 12.66 11.58
CA PHE A 48 14.79 11.82 10.66
C PHE A 48 14.82 10.36 11.15
N LEU A 49 14.50 9.42 10.27
CA LEU A 49 14.56 7.99 10.58
C LEU A 49 15.71 7.32 9.81
N GLU A 50 15.65 7.39 8.49
CA GLU A 50 16.63 6.77 7.61
C GLU A 50 16.73 7.53 6.28
N TYR A 51 17.81 7.25 5.54
CA TYR A 51 17.94 7.68 4.16
C TYR A 51 18.44 6.53 3.30
N THR A 52 18.03 6.53 2.04
CA THR A 52 18.58 5.67 0.99
C THR A 52 19.11 6.55 -0.13
N ARG A 53 20.35 6.32 -0.56
CA ARG A 53 20.92 7.03 -1.69
C ARG A 53 20.27 6.54 -2.98
N ILE A 54 19.73 7.46 -3.78
CA ILE A 54 19.19 7.16 -5.12
C ILE A 54 20.34 7.29 -6.13
N ASN A 55 21.04 8.43 -6.09
CA ASN A 55 22.21 8.72 -6.93
C ASN A 55 23.17 9.67 -6.20
N ASP A 56 24.12 10.26 -6.91
CA ASP A 56 25.11 11.19 -6.33
C ASP A 56 24.48 12.47 -5.78
N SER A 57 23.40 12.94 -6.40
CA SER A 57 22.71 14.21 -6.08
C SER A 57 21.41 14.05 -5.30
N GLU A 58 20.87 12.84 -5.17
CA GLU A 58 19.54 12.60 -4.61
C GLU A 58 19.52 11.50 -3.56
N VAL A 59 18.75 11.75 -2.50
CA VAL A 59 18.47 10.78 -1.44
C VAL A 59 16.97 10.69 -1.18
N LEU A 60 16.49 9.47 -0.98
CA LEU A 60 15.19 9.20 -0.39
C LEU A 60 15.33 9.30 1.12
N VAL A 61 14.54 10.15 1.75
CA VAL A 61 14.51 10.36 3.20
C VAL A 61 13.21 9.83 3.74
N LYS A 62 13.30 8.97 4.75
CA LYS A 62 12.15 8.56 5.55
C LYS A 62 12.19 9.31 6.88
N PHE A 63 11.07 9.89 7.25
CA PHE A 63 10.96 10.71 8.45
C PHE A 63 9.60 10.53 9.11
N LYS A 64 9.54 10.78 10.41
CA LYS A 64 8.31 10.75 11.19
C LYS A 64 7.73 12.15 11.28
N ASN A 65 6.44 12.31 10.96
CA ASN A 65 5.71 13.52 11.30
C ASN A 65 4.49 13.12 12.12
N GLU A 66 4.40 13.65 13.34
CA GLU A 66 3.41 13.24 14.33
C GLU A 66 3.42 11.72 14.58
N ASN A 67 2.39 11.00 14.13
CA ASN A 67 2.27 9.55 14.28
C ASN A 67 2.57 8.77 13.00
N ASP A 68 2.77 9.45 11.87
CA ASP A 68 2.88 8.83 10.56
C ASP A 68 4.31 8.90 10.00
N ILE A 69 4.60 7.96 9.10
CA ILE A 69 5.86 7.87 8.38
C ILE A 69 5.68 8.44 6.97
N TYR A 70 6.61 9.31 6.58
CA TYR A 70 6.60 9.98 5.28
C TYR A 70 7.92 9.77 4.55
N PHE A 71 7.86 9.94 3.23
CA PHE A 71 9.01 9.85 2.33
C PHE A 71 9.15 11.14 1.52
N ASN A 72 10.37 11.67 1.43
CA ASN A 72 10.71 12.77 0.54
C ASN A 72 11.96 12.42 -0.25
N VAL A 73 12.04 12.87 -1.50
CA VAL A 73 13.31 12.90 -2.24
C VAL A 73 13.95 14.27 -2.04
N VAL A 74 15.20 14.30 -1.59
CA VAL A 74 16.00 15.52 -1.44
C VAL A 74 17.04 15.56 -2.54
N ASN A 75 17.01 16.59 -3.38
CA ASN A 75 17.97 16.82 -4.43
C ASN A 75 18.93 17.96 -4.04
N PHE A 76 20.20 17.61 -3.81
CA PHE A 76 21.24 18.52 -3.35
C PHE A 76 21.66 19.54 -4.41
N LYS A 77 21.56 19.16 -5.69
CA LYS A 77 21.99 19.99 -6.83
C LYS A 77 20.96 21.06 -7.14
N GLU A 78 19.68 20.69 -7.17
CA GLU A 78 18.57 21.60 -7.43
C GLU A 78 18.15 22.40 -6.20
N LYS A 79 18.61 21.99 -5.01
CA LYS A 79 18.18 22.53 -3.72
C LYS A 79 16.66 22.47 -3.56
N LYS A 80 16.08 21.33 -3.96
CA LYS A 80 14.64 21.06 -3.94
C LYS A 80 14.33 19.75 -3.22
N LYS A 81 13.16 19.70 -2.58
CA LYS A 81 12.56 18.47 -2.06
C LYS A 81 11.32 18.15 -2.86
N TYR A 82 11.13 16.87 -3.13
CA TYR A 82 9.92 16.34 -3.73
C TYR A 82 9.22 15.50 -2.67
N ILE A 83 7.96 15.84 -2.42
CA ILE A 83 7.13 15.13 -1.45
C ILE A 83 6.56 13.90 -2.17
N LEU A 84 6.78 12.72 -1.61
CA LEU A 84 6.12 11.51 -2.10
C LEU A 84 4.77 11.40 -1.38
N PRO A 85 3.62 11.40 -2.08
CA PRO A 85 2.30 11.34 -1.46
C PRO A 85 1.95 9.92 -0.99
N ILE A 86 2.89 9.23 -0.34
CA ILE A 86 2.75 7.87 0.17
C ILE A 86 2.37 7.97 1.65
N LEU A 87 1.13 7.61 1.98
CA LEU A 87 0.52 7.77 3.30
C LEU A 87 0.27 6.43 4.02
N GLU A 88 1.16 5.44 3.83
CA GLU A 88 0.98 4.13 4.42
C GLU A 88 2.14 3.77 5.35
N ASN A 89 1.81 3.55 6.63
CA ASN A 89 2.75 3.19 7.69
C ASN A 89 3.42 1.80 7.45
N THR A 90 2.96 1.05 6.46
CA THR A 90 3.46 -0.27 6.06
C THR A 90 4.25 -0.30 4.76
N VAL A 91 4.51 0.86 4.17
CA VAL A 91 5.31 0.95 2.95
C VAL A 91 6.79 0.75 3.25
N ILE A 92 7.41 -0.13 2.47
CA ILE A 92 8.85 -0.40 2.47
C ILE A 92 9.42 0.03 1.13
N PHE A 93 10.45 0.87 1.14
CA PHE A 93 11.19 1.20 -0.08
C PHE A 93 11.92 -0.05 -0.60
N LYS A 94 11.74 -0.38 -1.87
CA LYS A 94 12.36 -1.55 -2.51
C LYS A 94 13.57 -1.18 -3.34
N SER A 95 13.39 -0.26 -4.27
CA SER A 95 14.42 0.06 -5.25
C SER A 95 14.17 1.39 -5.92
N ALA A 96 15.25 2.05 -6.34
CA ALA A 96 15.19 3.08 -7.37
C ALA A 96 15.54 2.42 -8.70
N ILE A 97 14.61 2.41 -9.64
CA ILE A 97 14.85 1.90 -11.00
C ILE A 97 15.62 2.95 -11.80
N SER A 98 15.36 4.23 -11.53
CA SER A 98 16.09 5.38 -12.07
C SER A 98 15.96 6.58 -11.12
N ASP A 99 16.61 7.69 -11.49
CA ASP A 99 16.48 8.99 -10.80
C ASP A 99 15.02 9.53 -10.80
N HIS A 100 14.15 8.98 -11.65
CA HIS A 100 12.77 9.43 -11.81
C HIS A 100 11.76 8.40 -11.30
N GLU A 101 12.20 7.23 -10.85
CA GLU A 101 11.30 6.12 -10.60
C GLU A 101 11.72 5.32 -9.37
N LEU A 102 10.83 5.35 -8.38
CA LEU A 102 11.00 4.69 -7.09
C LEU A 102 9.90 3.66 -6.89
N ILE A 103 10.29 2.46 -6.45
CA ILE A 103 9.37 1.37 -6.16
C ILE A 103 9.31 1.14 -4.66
N PHE A 104 8.08 1.04 -4.19
CA PHE A 104 7.71 0.76 -2.82
C PHE A 104 6.87 -0.50 -2.78
N GLU A 105 7.03 -1.32 -1.74
CA GLU A 105 6.16 -2.46 -1.47
C GLU A 105 5.24 -2.14 -0.29
N VAL A 106 3.96 -2.46 -0.47
CA VAL A 106 2.95 -2.46 0.58
C VAL A 106 2.71 -3.90 1.00
N SER A 107 2.85 -4.18 2.30
CA SER A 107 2.74 -5.55 2.85
C SER A 107 1.30 -6.08 2.98
N GLY A 108 0.28 -5.25 2.76
CA GLY A 108 -1.13 -5.65 2.74
C GLY A 108 -1.75 -6.02 4.10
N GLY A 109 -1.03 -5.83 5.23
CA GLY A 109 -1.40 -6.41 6.52
C GLY A 109 -1.87 -5.47 7.65
N ASN A 110 -2.21 -4.19 7.41
CA ASN A 110 -2.41 -3.23 8.53
C ASN A 110 -3.47 -2.12 8.39
N ASN A 111 -4.29 -2.11 7.37
CA ASN A 111 -5.42 -1.19 7.24
C ASN A 111 -6.69 -1.86 7.77
N ILE A 112 -7.23 -1.27 8.82
CA ILE A 112 -8.50 -1.67 9.47
C ILE A 112 -9.73 -1.33 8.58
N ASN A 113 -9.51 -0.93 7.32
CA ASN A 113 -10.56 -0.58 6.37
C ASN A 113 -10.64 -1.62 5.25
N SER A 114 -11.87 -1.87 4.78
CA SER A 114 -12.34 -2.86 3.77
C SER A 114 -11.66 -2.85 2.39
N TYR A 115 -10.52 -2.18 2.24
CA TYR A 115 -9.78 -2.02 0.99
C TYR A 115 -8.41 -2.71 1.00
N GLU A 116 -8.09 -3.56 1.99
CA GLU A 116 -6.80 -4.25 2.05
C GLU A 116 -6.63 -5.37 1.05
N VAL A 117 -5.56 -5.20 0.28
CA VAL A 117 -5.16 -5.98 -0.87
C VAL A 117 -4.05 -6.94 -0.43
N PHE A 118 -3.90 -8.06 -1.13
CA PHE A 118 -2.63 -8.77 -1.19
C PHE A 118 -1.46 -7.77 -1.42
N PRO A 119 -0.22 -8.12 -1.02
CA PRO A 119 0.92 -7.26 -1.24
C PRO A 119 0.97 -6.70 -2.66
N TYR A 120 1.24 -5.42 -2.79
CA TYR A 120 1.28 -4.72 -4.07
C TYR A 120 2.43 -3.71 -4.09
N LEU A 121 2.80 -3.28 -5.28
CA LEU A 121 3.85 -2.28 -5.48
C LEU A 121 3.22 -0.91 -5.71
N VAL A 122 3.84 0.11 -5.14
CA VAL A 122 3.56 1.51 -5.47
C VAL A 122 4.75 2.04 -6.24
N ARG A 123 4.53 2.35 -7.52
CA ARG A 123 5.51 3.02 -8.37
C ARG A 123 5.28 4.52 -8.29
N ALA A 124 6.28 5.22 -7.77
CA ALA A 124 6.34 6.67 -7.76
C ALA A 124 7.18 7.14 -8.95
N THR A 125 6.53 7.80 -9.92
CA THR A 125 7.18 8.33 -11.12
C THR A 125 7.21 9.84 -11.06
N LYS A 126 8.39 10.44 -11.20
CA LYS A 126 8.57 11.88 -11.27
C LYS A 126 8.05 12.41 -12.61
N LYS A 127 7.05 13.28 -12.57
CA LYS A 127 6.57 14.07 -13.71
C LYS A 127 6.68 15.55 -13.37
N ASP A 128 7.46 16.28 -14.16
CA ASP A 128 7.79 17.68 -13.92
C ASP A 128 8.37 17.91 -12.49
N GLU A 129 7.65 18.63 -11.64
CA GLU A 129 8.05 18.95 -10.26
C GLU A 129 7.38 18.07 -9.19
N GLU A 130 6.63 17.04 -9.58
CA GLU A 130 5.84 16.21 -8.66
C GLU A 130 6.02 14.70 -8.93
N TYR A 131 5.68 13.87 -7.95
CA TYR A 131 5.64 12.42 -8.11
C TYR A 131 4.19 11.96 -8.25
N GLU A 132 3.90 11.26 -9.33
CA GLU A 132 2.64 10.53 -9.50
C GLU A 132 2.79 9.10 -9.01
N LEU A 133 1.76 8.60 -8.32
CA LEU A 133 1.73 7.24 -7.82
C LEU A 133 0.86 6.36 -8.72
N SER A 134 1.36 5.17 -9.02
CA SER A 134 0.60 4.10 -9.65
C SER A 134 0.73 2.83 -8.81
N LYS A 135 -0.36 2.06 -8.72
CA LYS A 135 -0.37 0.75 -8.06
C LYS A 135 -0.11 -0.32 -9.10
N GLU A 136 0.74 -1.28 -8.76
CA GLU A 136 1.09 -2.41 -9.59
C GLU A 136 0.94 -3.70 -8.78
N ASP A 137 0.46 -4.74 -9.43
CA ASP A 137 0.38 -6.08 -8.86
C ASP A 137 1.78 -6.62 -8.55
N LYS A 138 1.97 -7.18 -7.35
CA LYS A 138 3.24 -7.79 -6.95
C LYS A 138 3.24 -9.28 -7.25
N TRP A 139 4.17 -9.69 -8.11
CA TRP A 139 4.51 -11.11 -8.27
C TRP A 139 5.43 -11.54 -7.12
N SER A 140 5.11 -12.68 -6.51
CA SER A 140 5.87 -13.32 -5.44
C SER A 140 6.52 -14.60 -5.96
N GLU A 141 7.72 -14.90 -5.46
CA GLU A 141 8.42 -16.14 -5.81
C GLU A 141 7.68 -17.35 -5.19
N VAL A 142 7.61 -18.46 -5.92
CA VAL A 142 7.11 -19.74 -5.38
C VAL A 142 7.91 -20.10 -4.13
N GLY A 143 7.20 -20.36 -3.03
CA GLY A 143 7.78 -20.57 -1.70
C GLY A 143 7.62 -19.39 -0.74
N GLU A 144 7.31 -18.18 -1.22
CA GLU A 144 6.94 -17.08 -0.35
C GLU A 144 5.53 -17.30 0.23
N SER A 145 5.36 -17.22 1.55
CA SER A 145 4.03 -17.27 2.16
C SER A 145 3.35 -15.91 2.15
N MET A 146 2.02 -15.89 2.04
CA MET A 146 1.24 -14.67 1.96
C MET A 146 -0.05 -14.80 2.78
N ALA A 147 -0.53 -13.70 3.34
CA ALA A 147 -1.82 -13.66 4.02
C ALA A 147 -2.54 -12.36 3.68
N ALA A 148 -3.84 -12.48 3.43
CA ALA A 148 -4.76 -11.36 3.31
C ALA A 148 -5.86 -11.55 4.34
N LYS A 149 -5.95 -10.62 5.29
CA LYS A 149 -7.01 -10.64 6.30
C LYS A 149 -8.23 -9.93 5.72
N SER A 150 -9.37 -10.62 5.75
CA SER A 150 -10.68 -10.03 5.44
C SER A 150 -11.70 -10.41 6.53
N SER A 151 -12.74 -9.61 6.66
CA SER A 151 -13.81 -9.75 7.65
C SER A 151 -14.93 -10.69 7.25
N ASP A 152 -15.01 -11.12 5.99
CA ASP A 152 -16.24 -11.70 5.46
C ASP A 152 -16.18 -13.21 5.33
N LYS A 153 -17.31 -13.85 5.65
CA LYS A 153 -17.59 -15.23 5.27
C LYS A 153 -17.95 -15.27 3.79
N GLY A 154 -17.57 -16.31 3.06
CA GLY A 154 -17.94 -16.45 1.66
C GLY A 154 -18.13 -17.88 1.18
N VAL A 155 -19.13 -18.08 0.32
CA VAL A 155 -19.36 -19.33 -0.40
C VAL A 155 -18.68 -19.23 -1.76
N ILE A 156 -17.81 -20.19 -2.10
CA ILE A 156 -17.24 -20.31 -3.45
C ILE A 156 -18.37 -20.70 -4.40
N ARG A 157 -18.82 -19.72 -5.19
CA ARG A 157 -20.01 -19.84 -6.04
C ARG A 157 -19.67 -20.30 -7.45
N ASP A 158 -18.55 -19.83 -7.98
CA ASP A 158 -18.12 -20.11 -9.35
C ASP A 158 -16.60 -20.10 -9.46
N LEU A 159 -16.09 -20.77 -10.48
CA LEU A 159 -14.67 -20.87 -10.81
C LEU A 159 -14.47 -20.59 -12.29
N LYS A 160 -13.45 -19.81 -12.62
CA LYS A 160 -13.03 -19.60 -14.01
C LYS A 160 -11.55 -19.92 -14.15
N ILE A 161 -11.26 -20.96 -14.91
CA ILE A 161 -9.90 -21.34 -15.27
C ILE A 161 -9.39 -20.37 -16.34
N GLU A 162 -8.22 -19.78 -16.10
CA GLU A 162 -7.53 -18.90 -17.05
C GLU A 162 -6.25 -19.58 -17.53
N ARG A 163 -5.73 -19.20 -18.71
CA ARG A 163 -4.55 -19.83 -19.31
C ARG A 163 -3.33 -19.93 -18.36
N ASN A 164 -3.22 -18.99 -17.43
CA ASN A 164 -2.13 -18.90 -16.48
C ASN A 164 -2.63 -18.90 -15.03
N GLY A 165 -3.83 -19.37 -14.73
CA GLY A 165 -4.38 -19.16 -13.40
C GLY A 165 -5.81 -19.63 -13.17
N LEU A 166 -6.37 -19.14 -12.07
CA LEU A 166 -7.70 -19.47 -11.58
C LEU A 166 -8.35 -18.22 -10.97
N LYS A 167 -9.61 -17.97 -11.32
CA LYS A 167 -10.49 -17.02 -10.62
C LYS A 167 -11.52 -17.77 -9.81
N ILE A 168 -11.72 -17.32 -8.59
CA ILE A 168 -12.63 -17.90 -7.60
C ILE A 168 -13.62 -16.82 -7.18
N TYR A 169 -14.90 -17.03 -7.49
CA TYR A 169 -15.96 -16.06 -7.21
C TYR A 169 -16.69 -16.44 -5.92
N PHE A 170 -16.99 -15.44 -5.10
CA PHE A 170 -17.61 -15.62 -3.81
C PHE A 170 -19.00 -14.99 -3.75
N SER A 171 -19.93 -15.68 -3.08
CA SER A 171 -21.24 -15.16 -2.72
C SER A 171 -21.46 -15.23 -1.21
N ALA A 172 -22.52 -14.59 -0.74
CA ALA A 172 -22.97 -14.72 0.64
C ALA A 172 -23.39 -16.16 0.99
N TYR A 173 -23.41 -16.46 2.29
CA TYR A 173 -24.13 -17.62 2.82
C TYR A 173 -25.64 -17.39 2.72
N GLU A 174 -26.40 -18.48 2.55
CA GLU A 174 -27.87 -18.42 2.56
C GLU A 174 -28.37 -17.79 3.87
N GLY A 175 -29.15 -16.72 3.75
CA GLY A 175 -29.69 -15.96 4.88
C GLY A 175 -28.76 -14.88 5.45
N GLU A 176 -27.52 -14.76 4.96
CA GLU A 176 -26.55 -13.70 5.32
C GLU A 176 -26.35 -12.66 4.20
N GLU A 177 -27.17 -12.68 3.14
CA GLU A 177 -27.02 -11.84 1.94
C GLU A 177 -27.03 -10.34 2.28
N ALA A 178 -28.00 -9.92 3.10
CA ALA A 178 -28.13 -8.51 3.46
C ALA A 178 -26.89 -7.99 4.19
N GLN A 179 -26.25 -8.81 5.03
CA GLN A 179 -25.02 -8.44 5.72
C GLN A 179 -23.84 -8.39 4.75
N PHE A 180 -23.69 -9.42 3.90
CA PHE A 180 -22.62 -9.51 2.91
C PHE A 180 -22.63 -8.34 1.91
N TYR A 181 -23.80 -8.00 1.36
CA TYR A 181 -23.93 -6.93 0.38
C TYR A 181 -23.94 -5.52 1.01
N ALA A 182 -24.37 -5.38 2.27
CA ALA A 182 -24.30 -4.09 2.97
C ALA A 182 -22.89 -3.78 3.52
N ALA A 183 -22.04 -4.80 3.71
CA ALA A 183 -20.70 -4.67 4.28
C ALA A 183 -19.60 -4.36 3.26
N PHE A 184 -19.93 -4.05 2.00
CA PHE A 184 -19.01 -4.02 0.85
C PHE A 184 -18.42 -5.41 0.59
N PRO A 185 -19.04 -6.23 -0.29
CA PRO A 185 -18.68 -7.63 -0.50
C PRO A 185 -17.17 -7.87 -0.61
N ASP A 186 -16.62 -8.72 0.24
CA ASP A 186 -15.21 -9.09 0.18
C ASP A 186 -15.02 -10.61 0.00
N ILE A 187 -13.78 -11.03 -0.20
CA ILE A 187 -13.38 -12.44 -0.20
C ILE A 187 -13.08 -12.91 1.23
N PRO A 188 -13.16 -14.21 1.51
CA PRO A 188 -12.74 -14.74 2.82
C PRO A 188 -11.26 -14.50 3.13
N SER A 189 -10.94 -14.48 4.43
CA SER A 189 -9.55 -14.43 4.90
C SER A 189 -8.72 -15.53 4.25
N THR A 190 -7.66 -15.14 3.54
CA THR A 190 -6.88 -16.01 2.67
C THR A 190 -5.45 -16.16 3.18
N TYR A 191 -4.96 -17.39 3.25
CA TYR A 191 -3.57 -17.71 3.59
C TYR A 191 -2.96 -18.59 2.51
N VAL A 192 -1.74 -18.28 2.09
CA VAL A 192 -0.97 -19.05 1.12
C VAL A 192 0.28 -19.56 1.79
N LYS A 193 0.53 -20.87 1.64
CA LYS A 193 1.75 -21.54 2.08
C LYS A 193 2.17 -22.58 1.05
N PHE A 194 3.40 -23.05 1.16
CA PHE A 194 3.96 -24.07 0.28
C PHE A 194 4.36 -25.32 1.07
N ILE A 195 4.05 -26.48 0.50
CA ILE A 195 4.53 -27.79 0.97
C ILE A 195 5.15 -28.47 -0.25
N ASP A 196 6.47 -28.62 -0.26
CA ASP A 196 7.22 -29.04 -1.45
C ASP A 196 6.89 -28.15 -2.66
N ASN A 197 6.46 -28.72 -3.80
CA ASN A 197 6.07 -27.96 -5.00
C ASN A 197 4.56 -27.62 -5.05
N ASN A 198 3.86 -27.78 -3.93
CA ASN A 198 2.42 -27.58 -3.86
C ASN A 198 2.10 -26.27 -3.16
N MET A 199 1.33 -25.42 -3.84
CA MET A 199 0.74 -24.25 -3.23
C MET A 199 -0.54 -24.66 -2.51
N ILE A 200 -0.64 -24.32 -1.24
CA ILE A 200 -1.81 -24.54 -0.41
C ILE A 200 -2.43 -23.18 -0.07
N ILE A 201 -3.67 -22.97 -0.51
CA ILE A 201 -4.46 -21.77 -0.21
C ILE A 201 -5.56 -22.16 0.78
N GLU A 202 -5.59 -21.47 1.92
CA GLU A 202 -6.61 -21.65 2.96
C GLU A 202 -7.55 -20.44 2.93
N LEU A 203 -8.83 -20.70 2.70
CA LEU A 203 -9.90 -19.71 2.74
C LEU A 203 -10.71 -19.95 4.03
N ARG A 204 -10.52 -19.11 5.04
CA ARG A 204 -11.21 -19.27 6.34
C ARG A 204 -12.64 -18.76 6.28
N GLU A 205 -13.51 -19.38 7.07
CA GLU A 205 -14.95 -19.11 7.11
C GLU A 205 -15.58 -19.16 5.72
N SER A 206 -15.22 -20.20 4.97
CA SER A 206 -15.69 -20.41 3.61
C SER A 206 -16.28 -21.79 3.39
N LYS A 207 -17.13 -21.92 2.37
CA LYS A 207 -17.75 -23.16 1.92
C LYS A 207 -17.72 -23.27 0.41
N ILE A 208 -17.84 -24.49 -0.10
CA ILE A 208 -18.05 -24.76 -1.52
C ILE A 208 -19.55 -24.78 -1.79
N SER A 209 -20.01 -24.07 -2.82
CA SER A 209 -21.43 -24.14 -3.22
C SER A 209 -21.77 -25.56 -3.67
N ASP A 210 -22.92 -26.10 -3.22
CA ASP A 210 -23.40 -27.42 -3.63
C ASP A 210 -23.61 -27.54 -5.15
N ASP A 211 -23.84 -26.41 -5.84
CA ASP A 211 -24.02 -26.35 -7.29
C ASP A 211 -22.69 -26.25 -8.07
N LEU A 212 -21.56 -26.10 -7.38
CA LEU A 212 -20.27 -25.90 -8.03
C LEU A 212 -19.72 -27.22 -8.57
N ASP A 213 -19.63 -27.34 -9.89
CA ASP A 213 -18.98 -28.49 -10.52
C ASP A 213 -17.46 -28.34 -10.51
N LEU A 214 -16.81 -29.00 -9.56
CA LEU A 214 -15.34 -29.11 -9.50
C LEU A 214 -14.77 -30.07 -10.54
N GLY A 215 -15.60 -30.82 -11.27
CA GLY A 215 -15.19 -31.69 -12.36
C GLY A 215 -14.42 -30.97 -13.46
N ILE A 216 -14.69 -29.67 -13.64
CA ILE A 216 -13.96 -28.79 -14.58
C ILE A 216 -12.45 -28.74 -14.32
N LEU A 217 -12.01 -29.10 -13.10
CA LEU A 217 -10.61 -29.06 -12.70
C LEU A 217 -9.81 -30.29 -13.15
N LYS A 218 -10.48 -31.40 -13.52
CA LYS A 218 -9.82 -32.69 -13.81
C LYS A 218 -9.08 -32.74 -15.15
N ASP A 219 -9.49 -31.91 -16.11
CA ASP A 219 -8.94 -31.87 -17.47
C ASP A 219 -8.19 -30.56 -17.75
N ILE A 220 -7.71 -29.90 -16.70
CA ILE A 220 -6.97 -28.65 -16.81
C ILE A 220 -5.63 -28.93 -17.49
N ASN A 221 -5.38 -28.26 -18.63
CA ASN A 221 -4.06 -28.19 -19.26
C ASN A 221 -3.53 -26.75 -19.13
N LEU A 222 -2.92 -26.46 -17.99
CA LEU A 222 -2.27 -25.18 -17.74
C LEU A 222 -0.76 -25.36 -17.79
N ILE A 223 -0.09 -24.39 -18.39
CA ILE A 223 1.38 -24.40 -18.53
C ILE A 223 2.06 -24.47 -17.16
N TYR A 224 1.45 -23.88 -16.14
CA TYR A 224 2.04 -23.67 -14.81
C TYR A 224 1.44 -24.53 -13.71
N VAL A 225 0.38 -25.30 -13.98
CA VAL A 225 -0.38 -26.02 -12.97
C VAL A 225 -0.65 -27.43 -13.47
N ASP A 226 -0.19 -28.41 -12.72
CA ASP A 226 -0.38 -29.83 -13.03
C ASP A 226 -1.73 -30.32 -12.52
N SER A 227 -2.16 -29.86 -11.35
CA SER A 227 -3.46 -30.24 -10.76
C SER A 227 -4.00 -29.18 -9.81
N ILE A 228 -5.33 -29.16 -9.63
CA ILE A 228 -6.02 -28.34 -8.63
C ILE A 228 -7.05 -29.20 -7.92
N ASP A 229 -6.99 -29.24 -6.59
CA ASP A 229 -7.95 -29.93 -5.73
C ASP A 229 -8.56 -28.96 -4.71
N PHE A 230 -9.85 -29.13 -4.45
CA PHE A 230 -10.60 -28.37 -3.46
C PHE A 230 -11.14 -29.32 -2.40
N LYS A 231 -10.90 -28.97 -1.14
CA LYS A 231 -11.40 -29.73 -0.01
C LYS A 231 -11.99 -28.80 1.04
N GLU A 232 -13.26 -29.01 1.33
CA GLU A 232 -13.88 -28.40 2.51
C GLU A 232 -13.50 -29.18 3.77
N PHE A 233 -13.06 -28.47 4.81
CA PHE A 233 -12.72 -29.04 6.10
C PHE A 233 -13.10 -28.06 7.22
N GLU A 234 -14.02 -28.48 8.10
CA GLU A 234 -14.54 -27.62 9.18
C GLU A 234 -15.07 -26.28 8.62
N ASP A 235 -14.57 -25.15 9.12
CA ASP A 235 -14.98 -23.81 8.69
C ASP A 235 -14.00 -23.21 7.66
N GLN A 236 -13.42 -24.02 6.78
CA GLN A 236 -12.51 -23.54 5.74
C GLN A 236 -12.53 -24.40 4.48
N VAL A 237 -12.22 -23.76 3.36
CA VAL A 237 -11.89 -24.43 2.11
C VAL A 237 -10.38 -24.39 1.92
N ILE A 238 -9.81 -25.56 1.65
CA ILE A 238 -8.41 -25.75 1.30
C ILE A 238 -8.33 -26.01 -0.21
N ILE A 239 -7.52 -25.21 -0.88
CA ILE A 239 -7.21 -25.37 -2.29
C ILE A 239 -5.76 -25.83 -2.38
N SER A 240 -5.54 -27.00 -2.97
CA SER A 240 -4.21 -27.53 -3.25
C SER A 240 -3.94 -27.40 -4.73
N ILE A 241 -2.87 -26.70 -5.08
CA ILE A 241 -2.45 -26.48 -6.46
C ILE A 241 -1.06 -27.10 -6.61
N ASP A 242 -1.00 -28.21 -7.34
CA ASP A 242 0.27 -28.83 -7.71
C ASP A 242 0.87 -28.02 -8.86
N LEU A 243 2.01 -27.38 -8.61
CA LEU A 243 2.65 -26.51 -9.60
C LEU A 243 3.55 -27.32 -10.53
N SER A 244 3.60 -26.89 -11.79
CA SER A 244 4.60 -27.42 -12.73
C SER A 244 6.02 -26.98 -12.35
N ASP A 245 7.04 -27.72 -12.77
CA ASP A 245 8.45 -27.33 -12.61
C ASP A 245 8.80 -25.98 -13.28
N THR A 246 8.00 -25.56 -14.26
CA THR A 246 8.22 -24.31 -15.00
C THR A 246 7.78 -23.08 -14.24
N THR A 247 6.91 -23.24 -13.24
CA THR A 247 6.34 -22.14 -12.45
C THR A 247 7.41 -21.56 -11.53
N LYS A 248 7.58 -20.24 -11.57
CA LYS A 248 8.56 -19.52 -10.75
C LYS A 248 7.93 -18.50 -9.84
N GLU A 249 6.86 -17.87 -10.30
CA GLU A 249 6.21 -16.80 -9.57
C GLU A 249 4.70 -16.96 -9.60
N TYR A 250 4.06 -16.36 -8.60
CA TYR A 250 2.63 -16.29 -8.50
C TYR A 250 2.17 -14.88 -8.14
N LEU A 251 0.94 -14.55 -8.50
CA LEU A 251 0.28 -13.29 -8.18
C LEU A 251 -1.09 -13.62 -7.61
N LEU A 252 -1.39 -13.09 -6.43
CA LEU A 252 -2.74 -13.05 -5.88
C LEU A 252 -3.21 -11.60 -5.84
N TYR A 253 -4.42 -11.36 -6.33
CA TYR A 253 -5.15 -10.13 -6.06
C TYR A 253 -6.63 -10.42 -5.92
N LYS A 254 -7.33 -9.56 -5.19
CA LYS A 254 -8.78 -9.60 -5.07
C LYS A 254 -9.39 -8.43 -5.83
N ARG A 255 -10.58 -8.62 -6.37
CA ARG A 255 -11.39 -7.53 -6.90
C ARG A 255 -12.75 -7.55 -6.24
N ILE A 256 -13.09 -6.43 -5.64
CA ILE A 256 -14.42 -6.14 -5.11
C ILE A 256 -15.22 -5.50 -6.25
N PRO A 257 -16.48 -5.90 -6.49
CA PRO A 257 -17.34 -5.32 -7.51
C PRO A 257 -17.50 -3.81 -7.27
N ASP A 258 -17.68 -3.04 -8.33
CA ASP A 258 -18.03 -1.63 -8.16
C ASP A 258 -19.49 -1.48 -7.69
N GLU A 259 -19.93 -0.23 -7.45
CA GLU A 259 -21.26 0.09 -6.93
C GLU A 259 -22.42 -0.44 -7.81
N SER A 260 -22.15 -0.91 -9.04
CA SER A 260 -23.16 -1.54 -9.89
C SER A 260 -23.64 -2.89 -9.36
N GLY A 261 -22.82 -3.58 -8.55
CA GLY A 261 -23.14 -4.88 -7.97
C GLY A 261 -23.34 -6.01 -8.99
N GLU A 262 -22.97 -5.82 -10.26
CA GLU A 262 -23.19 -6.81 -11.32
C GLU A 262 -22.16 -7.96 -11.31
N ASP A 263 -20.98 -7.75 -10.69
CA ASP A 263 -19.95 -8.76 -10.53
C ASP A 263 -19.94 -9.32 -9.09
N LEU A 264 -19.53 -10.58 -8.90
CA LEU A 264 -19.24 -11.14 -7.56
C LEU A 264 -17.79 -10.80 -7.16
N PRO A 265 -17.50 -10.60 -5.85
CA PRO A 265 -16.12 -10.48 -5.40
C PRO A 265 -15.35 -11.74 -5.77
N PHE A 266 -14.10 -11.57 -6.21
CA PHE A 266 -13.27 -12.70 -6.60
C PHE A 266 -11.83 -12.61 -6.12
N LEU A 267 -11.26 -13.79 -5.87
CA LEU A 267 -9.83 -14.01 -5.73
C LEU A 267 -9.29 -14.47 -7.09
N ASN A 268 -8.29 -13.77 -7.59
CA ASN A 268 -7.56 -14.16 -8.80
C ASN A 268 -6.17 -14.65 -8.43
N ILE A 269 -5.80 -15.81 -8.97
CA ILE A 269 -4.51 -16.45 -8.80
C ILE A 269 -3.91 -16.58 -10.19
N GLN A 270 -2.73 -16.01 -10.40
CA GLN A 270 -1.98 -16.13 -11.66
C GLN A 270 -0.57 -16.67 -11.41
N PHE A 271 -0.05 -17.36 -12.41
CA PHE A 271 1.24 -18.04 -12.40
C PHE A 271 2.06 -17.65 -13.63
N ARG A 272 3.38 -17.68 -13.49
CA ARG A 272 4.33 -17.52 -14.61
C ARG A 272 5.66 -18.22 -14.36
#